data_AF-A0A6S7I219-F1
#
_entry.id   AF-A0A6S7I219-F1
#
_cell.length_a   1.000
_cell.length_b   1.000
_cell.length_c   1.000
_cell.angle_alpha   90.00
_cell.angle_beta   90.00
_cell.angle_gamma   90.00
#
_symmetry.space_group_name_H-M   'P 1'
#
loop_
_entity.id
_entity.type
_entity.pdbx_description
1 polymer ?
#
loop_
_entity_poly.entity_id
_entity_poly.type
_entity_poly.pdbx_seq_one_letter_code
_entity_poly.pdbx_strand_id
1 'polypeptide(L)'
;MDFQHRAGGKTGSGGVASFSESNRDRRERLRQLALETIDLNKDPYFMKNHLGSYECKLCLTLHNNEGSYLAHTQGKKHQQNLARRAAKEAKDAPAQPQPEWAVKLKIFFKILELHKLCTLNDIDEGTS
;
A
#
# COMPACT_ATOMS: atom_id res chain seq x y z
N MET A 1 -27.88 -35.37 47.05
CA MET A 1 -27.34 -34.54 45.97
C MET A 1 -26.35 -33.56 46.57
N ASP A 2 -25.10 -33.58 46.10
CA ASP A 2 -23.99 -32.79 46.64
C ASP A 2 -24.03 -31.34 46.11
N PHE A 3 -24.05 -30.37 47.01
CA PHE A 3 -24.19 -28.93 46.69
C PHE A 3 -22.85 -28.17 46.73
N GLN A 4 -21.72 -28.84 46.88
CA GLN A 4 -20.41 -28.21 47.15
C GLN A 4 -19.64 -27.75 45.89
N HIS A 5 -20.07 -28.17 44.70
CA HIS A 5 -19.44 -27.80 43.41
C HIS A 5 -20.26 -26.84 42.54
N ARG A 6 -21.28 -26.19 43.12
CA ARG A 6 -22.00 -25.13 42.41
C ARG A 6 -21.18 -23.86 42.55
N ALA A 7 -20.40 -23.52 41.52
CA ALA A 7 -19.65 -22.26 41.44
C ALA A 7 -20.59 -21.10 41.80
N GLY A 8 -20.52 -20.70 43.08
CA GLY A 8 -21.20 -19.57 43.63
C GLY A 8 -20.64 -18.35 42.94
N GLY A 9 -21.40 -17.83 41.98
CA GLY A 9 -21.23 -16.46 41.52
C GLY A 9 -21.47 -15.56 42.73
N LYS A 10 -20.38 -15.25 43.44
CA LYS A 10 -20.34 -14.21 44.47
C LYS A 10 -21.01 -12.97 43.89
N THR A 11 -22.14 -12.63 44.48
CA THR A 11 -22.99 -11.48 44.16
C THR A 11 -22.24 -10.20 44.53
N GLY A 12 -21.29 -9.82 43.69
CA GLY A 12 -20.70 -8.50 43.57
C GLY A 12 -20.93 -8.07 42.13
N SER A 13 -22.18 -7.68 41.86
CA SER A 13 -22.80 -7.50 40.55
C SER A 13 -22.27 -6.29 39.77
N GLY A 14 -21.00 -6.33 39.37
CA GLY A 14 -20.57 -5.61 38.18
C GLY A 14 -21.15 -6.38 36.99
N GLY A 15 -22.26 -5.89 36.42
CA GLY A 15 -22.94 -6.55 35.30
C GLY A 15 -21.96 -6.93 34.20
N VAL A 16 -22.15 -8.10 33.60
CA VAL A 16 -21.41 -8.50 32.39
C VAL A 16 -21.61 -7.38 31.38
N ALA A 17 -20.51 -6.69 31.04
CA ALA A 17 -20.55 -5.53 30.14
C ALA A 17 -21.39 -5.88 28.91
N SER A 18 -22.33 -5.00 28.57
CA SER A 18 -23.23 -5.25 27.46
C SER A 18 -22.42 -5.48 26.17
N PHE A 19 -22.96 -6.26 25.23
CA PHE A 19 -22.28 -6.56 23.96
C PHE A 19 -21.83 -5.27 23.22
N SER A 20 -22.59 -4.18 23.37
CA SER A 20 -22.25 -2.86 22.82
C SER A 20 -21.05 -2.22 23.52
N GLU A 21 -20.93 -2.31 24.84
CA GLU A 21 -19.79 -1.81 25.61
C GLU A 21 -18.52 -2.60 25.30
N SER A 22 -18.60 -3.93 25.22
CA SER A 22 -17.47 -4.79 24.86
C SER A 22 -16.94 -4.50 23.45
N ASN A 23 -17.82 -4.19 22.49
CA ASN A 23 -17.42 -3.81 21.14
C ASN A 23 -16.82 -2.41 21.05
N ARG A 24 -17.24 -1.48 21.92
CA ARG A 24 -16.65 -0.15 22.03
C ARG A 24 -15.23 -0.23 22.57
N ASP A 25 -15.04 -0.93 23.69
CA ASP A 25 -13.72 -1.15 24.30
C ASP A 25 -12.76 -1.84 23.33
N ARG A 26 -13.22 -2.90 22.65
CA ARG A 26 -12.42 -3.58 21.62
C ARG A 26 -11.97 -2.63 20.51
N ARG A 27 -12.87 -1.76 20.03
CA ARG A 27 -12.56 -0.81 18.95
C ARG A 27 -11.57 0.26 19.41
N GLU A 28 -11.73 0.76 20.63
CA GLU A 28 -10.85 1.76 21.22
C GLU A 28 -9.45 1.19 21.47
N ARG A 29 -9.37 -0.04 21.99
CA ARG A 29 -8.11 -0.76 22.17
C ARG A 29 -7.39 -1.02 20.84
N LEU A 30 -8.11 -1.46 19.80
CA LEU A 30 -7.54 -1.63 18.46
C LEU A 30 -7.01 -0.32 17.89
N ARG A 31 -7.70 0.80 18.15
CA ARG A 31 -7.23 2.14 17.75
C ARG A 31 -5.94 2.52 18.49
N GLN A 32 -5.85 2.25 19.80
CA GLN A 32 -4.63 2.51 20.59
C GLN A 32 -3.44 1.68 20.09
N LEU A 33 -3.64 0.38 19.85
CA LEU A 33 -2.60 -0.51 19.29
C LEU A 33 -2.12 -0.04 17.91
N ALA A 34 -3.02 0.45 17.06
CA ALA A 34 -2.66 1.00 15.76
C ALA A 34 -1.85 2.29 15.84
N LEU A 35 -2.08 3.12 16.88
CA LEU A 35 -1.31 4.34 17.12
C LEU A 35 0.09 4.04 17.67
N GLU A 36 0.21 3.03 18.53
CA GLU A 36 1.50 2.61 19.10
C GLU A 36 2.43 1.98 18.04
N THR A 37 1.85 1.32 17.03
CA THR A 37 2.63 0.57 16.02
C THR A 37 3.08 1.39 14.81
N ILE A 38 2.50 2.57 14.58
CA ILE A 38 2.80 3.39 13.39
C ILE A 38 3.41 4.73 13.82
N ASP A 39 4.73 4.83 13.68
CA ASP A 39 5.46 6.10 13.80
C ASP A 39 5.12 7.02 12.63
N LEU A 40 4.16 7.93 12.82
CA LEU A 40 3.72 8.91 11.81
C LEU A 40 4.87 9.79 11.28
N ASN A 41 5.92 10.00 12.09
CA ASN A 41 7.08 10.79 11.71
C ASN A 41 7.98 10.12 10.66
N LYS A 42 7.84 8.81 10.42
CA LYS A 42 8.64 8.08 9.42
C LYS A 42 8.09 8.24 8.00
N ASP A 43 6.85 8.70 7.84
CA ASP A 43 6.24 8.91 6.52
C ASP A 43 6.78 10.22 5.90
N PRO A 44 7.48 10.17 4.74
CA PRO A 44 8.07 11.36 4.12
C PRO A 44 7.04 12.40 3.65
N TYR A 45 5.77 12.00 3.48
CA TYR A 45 4.70 12.90 3.02
C TYR A 45 3.84 13.47 4.16
N PHE A 46 4.11 13.08 5.40
CA PHE A 46 3.39 13.55 6.57
C PHE A 46 3.80 14.98 6.94
N MET A 47 2.82 15.82 7.27
CA MET A 47 3.04 17.13 7.86
C MET A 47 1.97 17.42 8.90
N LYS A 48 2.38 18.01 10.02
CA LYS A 48 1.47 18.59 11.01
C LYS A 48 1.40 20.09 10.79
N ASN A 49 0.19 20.60 10.59
CA ASN A 49 -0.02 22.03 10.49
C ASN A 49 0.03 22.67 11.89
N HIS A 50 0.35 23.95 11.97
CA HIS A 50 0.44 24.71 13.23
C HIS A 50 -0.88 24.76 14.00
N LEU A 51 -2.00 24.54 13.31
CA LEU A 51 -3.35 24.45 13.88
C LEU A 51 -3.71 23.05 14.42
N GLY A 52 -2.79 22.09 14.36
CA GLY A 52 -2.99 20.72 14.83
C GLY A 52 -3.67 19.78 13.82
N SER A 53 -3.99 20.25 12.62
CA SER A 53 -4.47 19.40 11.51
C SER A 53 -3.33 18.58 10.89
N TYR A 54 -3.65 17.41 10.39
CA TYR A 54 -2.71 16.51 9.72
C TYR A 54 -2.86 16.61 8.21
N GLU A 55 -1.76 16.76 7.49
CA GLU A 55 -1.78 17.00 6.05
C GLU A 55 -0.98 15.93 5.32
N CYS A 56 -1.51 15.47 4.20
CA CYS A 56 -0.82 14.59 3.26
C CYS A 56 -0.26 15.42 2.10
N LYS A 57 1.06 15.66 2.08
CA LYS A 57 1.71 16.46 1.02
C LYS A 57 1.55 15.86 -0.37
N LEU A 58 1.43 14.54 -0.45
CA LEU A 58 1.27 13.85 -1.73
C LEU A 58 -0.12 14.09 -2.35
N CYS A 59 -1.16 14.14 -1.53
CA CYS A 59 -2.55 14.25 -1.98
C CYS A 59 -3.15 15.64 -1.78
N LEU A 60 -2.47 16.54 -1.06
CA LEU A 60 -2.97 17.85 -0.65
C LEU A 60 -4.32 17.76 0.09
N THR A 61 -4.45 16.74 0.94
CA THR A 61 -5.66 16.52 1.76
C THR A 61 -5.39 16.84 3.22
N LEU A 62 -6.35 17.53 3.83
CA LEU A 62 -6.37 17.87 5.25
C LEU A 62 -7.18 16.82 6.01
N HIS A 63 -6.64 16.37 7.14
CA HIS A 63 -7.23 15.38 8.03
C HIS A 63 -7.29 15.92 9.45
N ASN A 64 -8.47 15.86 10.06
CA ASN A 64 -8.69 16.39 11.42
C ASN A 64 -8.17 15.44 12.51
N ASN A 65 -7.98 14.15 12.18
CA ASN A 65 -7.60 13.10 13.12
C ASN A 65 -6.47 12.25 12.53
N GLU A 66 -5.54 11.79 13.37
CA GLU A 66 -4.47 10.86 13.00
C GLU A 66 -5.01 9.59 12.35
N GLY A 67 -6.10 9.04 12.90
CA GLY A 67 -6.76 7.88 12.32
C GLY A 67 -7.33 8.13 10.91
N SER A 68 -7.74 9.38 10.60
CA SER A 68 -8.18 9.72 9.24
C SER A 68 -7.01 9.80 8.27
N TYR A 69 -5.85 10.27 8.73
CA TYR A 69 -4.60 10.25 7.95
C TYR A 69 -4.13 8.81 7.70
N LEU A 70 -4.15 7.93 8.71
CA LEU A 70 -3.79 6.52 8.57
C LEU A 70 -4.69 5.75 7.61
N ALA A 71 -6.00 5.99 7.65
CA ALA A 71 -6.93 5.39 6.69
C ALA A 71 -6.72 5.95 5.27
N HIS A 72 -6.26 7.19 5.14
CA HIS A 72 -5.99 7.83 3.86
C HIS A 72 -4.77 7.22 3.15
N THR A 73 -3.68 6.93 3.86
CA THR A 73 -2.45 6.35 3.26
C THR A 73 -2.71 4.96 2.68
N GLN A 74 -3.65 4.22 3.27
CA GLN A 74 -4.11 2.92 2.77
C GLN A 74 -5.11 3.04 1.60
N GLY A 75 -5.55 4.26 1.26
CA GLY A 75 -6.53 4.51 0.21
C GLY A 75 -5.95 4.37 -1.21
N LYS A 76 -6.77 3.92 -2.15
CA LYS A 76 -6.38 3.75 -3.57
C LYS A 76 -5.87 5.04 -4.22
N LYS A 77 -6.48 6.19 -3.88
CA LYS A 77 -6.06 7.50 -4.43
C LYS A 77 -4.63 7.86 -4.02
N HIS A 78 -4.26 7.61 -2.77
CA HIS A 78 -2.92 7.85 -2.26
C HIS A 78 -1.89 6.96 -2.99
N GLN A 79 -2.19 5.67 -3.12
CA GLN A 79 -1.35 4.71 -3.86
C GLN A 79 -1.19 5.09 -5.34
N GLN A 80 -2.26 5.54 -6.00
CA GLN A 80 -2.18 6.01 -7.38
C GLN A 80 -1.33 7.27 -7.52
N ASN A 81 -1.36 8.19 -6.55
CA ASN A 81 -0.49 9.37 -6.55
C ASN A 81 0.99 9.00 -6.37
N LEU A 82 1.29 8.01 -5.54
CA LEU A 82 2.65 7.47 -5.42
C LEU A 82 3.15 6.92 -6.75
N ALA A 83 2.35 6.08 -7.41
CA ALA A 83 2.69 5.52 -8.71
C ALA A 83 2.89 6.61 -9.78
N ARG A 84 2.03 7.64 -9.80
CA ARG A 84 2.16 8.79 -10.70
C ARG A 84 3.43 9.59 -10.44
N ARG A 85 3.80 9.80 -9.18
CA ARG A 85 5.03 10.50 -8.79
C ARG A 85 6.26 9.69 -9.19
N ALA A 86 6.30 8.40 -8.89
CA ALA A 86 7.38 7.51 -9.31
C ALA A 86 7.54 7.48 -10.84
N ALA A 87 6.44 7.47 -11.60
CA ALA A 87 6.49 7.53 -13.05
C ALA A 87 6.98 8.88 -13.59
N LYS A 88 6.71 9.99 -12.89
CA LYS A 88 7.25 11.31 -13.25
C LYS A 88 8.74 11.39 -12.93
N GLU A 89 9.15 10.95 -11.75
CA GLU A 89 10.56 10.88 -11.35
C GLU A 89 11.37 9.95 -12.27
N ALA A 90 10.80 8.85 -12.75
CA ALA A 90 11.45 7.99 -13.73
C ALA A 90 11.62 8.64 -15.12
N LYS A 91 10.78 9.62 -15.48
CA LYS A 91 10.88 10.40 -16.73
C LYS A 91 11.84 11.58 -16.61
N ASP A 92 11.84 12.25 -15.47
CA ASP A 92 12.72 13.37 -15.15
C ASP A 92 14.13 12.91 -14.70
N ALA A 93 14.30 11.63 -14.33
CA ALA A 93 15.61 11.06 -14.07
C ALA A 93 16.49 11.23 -15.32
N PRO A 94 17.70 11.81 -15.19
CA PRO A 94 18.61 11.91 -16.32
C PRO A 94 18.83 10.50 -16.85
N ALA A 95 18.69 10.33 -18.17
CA ALA A 95 18.90 9.06 -18.84
C ALA A 95 20.28 8.52 -18.42
N GLN A 96 20.30 7.66 -17.41
CA GLN A 96 21.47 6.87 -17.12
C GLN A 96 21.73 6.08 -18.39
N PRO A 97 22.94 6.17 -18.98
CA PRO A 97 23.25 5.43 -20.19
C PRO A 97 22.86 3.98 -19.93
N GLN A 98 21.96 3.43 -20.75
CA GLN A 98 21.54 2.05 -20.56
C GLN A 98 22.81 1.20 -20.58
N PRO A 99 22.99 0.29 -19.62
CA PRO A 99 24.22 -0.47 -19.52
C PRO A 99 24.43 -1.25 -20.84
N GLU A 100 25.64 -1.22 -21.38
CA GLU A 100 25.98 -1.67 -22.75
C GLU A 100 25.35 -3.02 -23.15
N TRP A 101 25.20 -3.92 -22.18
CA TRP A 101 24.65 -5.27 -22.36
C TRP A 101 23.18 -5.26 -22.80
N ALA A 102 22.37 -4.29 -22.33
CA ALA A 102 20.96 -4.17 -22.70
C ALA A 102 20.76 -3.71 -24.15
N VAL A 103 21.70 -2.92 -24.68
CA VAL A 103 21.71 -2.47 -26.09
C VAL A 103 22.05 -3.64 -27.01
N LYS A 104 23.06 -4.45 -26.64
CA LYS A 104 23.47 -5.65 -27.41
C LYS A 104 22.33 -6.67 -27.52
N LEU A 105 21.56 -6.91 -26.45
CA LEU A 105 20.42 -7.83 -26.48
C LEU A 105 19.27 -7.33 -27.38
N LYS A 106 18.94 -6.03 -27.33
CA LYS A 106 17.90 -5.45 -28.20
C LYS A 106 18.27 -5.54 -29.68
N ILE A 107 19.54 -5.28 -30.01
CA ILE A 107 20.06 -5.41 -31.38
C ILE A 107 20.01 -6.89 -31.81
N PHE A 108 20.41 -7.83 -30.95
CA PHE A 108 20.36 -9.26 -31.24
C PHE A 108 18.94 -9.77 -31.53
N PHE A 109 17.95 -9.42 -30.69
CA PHE A 109 16.56 -9.81 -30.92
C PHE A 109 15.99 -9.20 -32.21
N LYS A 110 16.32 -7.94 -32.51
CA LYS A 110 15.91 -7.27 -33.75
C LYS A 110 16.52 -7.94 -34.99
N ILE A 111 17.77 -8.37 -34.92
CA ILE A 111 18.44 -9.12 -35.99
C ILE A 111 17.80 -10.51 -36.14
N LEU A 112 17.48 -11.19 -35.04
CA LEU A 112 16.84 -12.50 -35.06
C LEU A 112 15.43 -12.44 -35.69
N GLU A 113 14.69 -11.37 -35.41
CA GLU A 113 13.36 -11.10 -35.98
C GLU A 113 13.43 -10.80 -37.48
N LEU A 114 14.45 -10.04 -37.93
CA LEU A 114 14.75 -9.81 -39.34
C LEU A 114 15.12 -11.10 -40.10
N HIS A 115 15.98 -11.95 -39.53
CA HIS A 115 16.36 -13.22 -40.15
C HIS A 115 15.17 -14.17 -40.29
N LYS A 116 14.26 -14.19 -39.31
CA LYS A 116 13.04 -15.03 -39.35
C LYS A 116 12.03 -14.58 -40.42
N LEU A 117 12.03 -13.28 -40.77
CA LEU A 117 11.21 -12.73 -41.86
C LEU A 117 11.80 -12.99 -43.24
N CYS A 118 13.13 -12.98 -43.41
CA CYS A 118 13.76 -13.33 -44.69
C CYS A 118 13.58 -14.82 -45.05
N THR A 119 13.71 -15.74 -44.09
CA THR A 119 13.59 -17.20 -44.37
C THR A 119 12.20 -17.68 -44.77
N LEU A 120 11.16 -16.83 -44.66
CA LEU A 120 9.80 -17.16 -45.08
C LEU A 120 9.50 -16.69 -46.51
N ASN A 121 10.14 -15.62 -46.99
CA ASN A 121 9.90 -15.10 -48.35
C ASN A 121 10.63 -15.90 -49.43
N ASP A 122 11.67 -16.68 -49.10
CA ASP A 122 12.42 -17.49 -50.06
C ASP A 122 11.77 -18.85 -50.37
N ILE A 123 10.67 -19.22 -49.69
CA ILE A 123 9.99 -20.52 -49.87
C ILE A 123 8.80 -20.43 -50.87
N ASP A 124 8.17 -19.26 -51.03
CA ASP A 124 6.96 -19.10 -51.84
C ASP A 124 7.20 -18.85 -53.35
N GLU A 125 8.45 -18.65 -53.80
CA GLU A 125 8.80 -18.44 -55.22
C GLU A 125 9.24 -19.74 -55.96
N GLY A 126 9.15 -20.90 -55.29
CA GLY A 126 9.84 -22.14 -55.71
C GLY A 126 8.98 -23.37 -56.03
N THR A 127 7.67 -23.25 -56.25
CA THR A 127 6.84 -24.38 -56.71
C THR A 127 6.05 -24.01 -57.94
N SER A 128 6.65 -24.27 -59.10
CA SER A 128 5.98 -24.44 -60.39
C SER A 128 5.27 -25.79 -60.46
#